data_AF-A0A440K6R1-F1
#
_entry.id   AF-A0A440K6R1-F1
#
_cell.length_a   1.000
_cell.length_b   1.000
_cell.length_c   1.000
_cell.angle_alpha   90.00
_cell.angle_beta   90.00
_cell.angle_gamma   90.00
#
_symmetry.space_group_name_H-M   'P 1'
#
loop_
_entity.id
_entity.type
_entity.pdbx_description
1 polymer ?
#
loop_
_entity_poly.entity_id
_entity_poly.type
_entity_poly.pdbx_seq_one_letter_code
_entity_poly.pdbx_strand_id
1 'polypeptide(L)'
;MDEALELSSFMPVSYGTQSEGEYIAFLWDAFRSNYEGGKFEFASLAFHLLYMSYVGFSIWQIRLVREQDFRRALIGFQSESEMKLLSAVNPFLFYEQLKESQIFRFLKLIGCANEQVGEFSKFVKRRNKIAHPSGTVFFNDRAAIDAEIVDMMREVRNIESHMKPVISDMYGRFLLDSAEQEELQYDTLDQEIEVNLIHRDYVSLKDIEICLEYDISVHAAHQKFELIGTLHHSLSERFGADIADVAA
;
A
#
# COMPACT_ATOMS: atom_id res chain seq x y z
N MET A 1 7.58 5.43 18.43
CA MET A 1 6.86 6.52 17.73
C MET A 1 7.44 6.71 16.34
N ASP A 2 8.76 6.88 16.23
CA ASP A 2 9.44 7.05 14.93
C ASP A 2 9.19 5.87 13.99
N GLU A 3 9.24 4.62 14.49
CA GLU A 3 8.88 3.42 13.71
C GLU A 3 7.42 3.44 13.25
N ALA A 4 6.50 4.02 14.02
CA ALA A 4 5.12 4.13 13.58
C ALA A 4 5.02 5.12 12.43
N LEU A 5 5.67 6.28 12.54
CA LEU A 5 5.64 7.33 11.52
C LEU A 5 6.21 6.87 10.18
N GLU A 6 7.18 5.95 10.20
CA GLU A 6 7.73 5.30 9.01
C GLU A 6 6.62 4.70 8.11
N LEU A 7 5.52 4.18 8.68
CA LEU A 7 4.38 3.65 7.90
C LEU A 7 3.84 4.67 6.89
N SER A 8 3.95 5.96 7.19
CA SER A 8 3.50 7.04 6.28
C SER A 8 4.20 6.97 4.92
N SER A 9 5.45 6.51 4.87
CA SER A 9 6.21 6.34 3.62
C SER A 9 5.72 5.16 2.76
N PHE A 10 5.00 4.21 3.36
CA PHE A 10 4.36 3.07 2.70
C PHE A 10 2.89 3.35 2.35
N MET A 11 2.34 4.49 2.80
CA MET A 11 0.98 4.90 2.46
C MET A 11 0.99 5.69 1.14
N PRO A 12 -0.12 5.69 0.39
CA PRO A 12 -0.22 6.45 -0.85
C PRO A 12 0.11 7.93 -0.65
N VAL A 13 0.89 8.51 -1.57
CA VAL A 13 1.17 9.96 -1.58
C VAL A 13 -0.10 10.75 -1.87
N SER A 14 -0.98 10.19 -2.70
CA SER A 14 -2.28 10.76 -3.06
C SER A 14 -3.36 9.69 -2.95
N TYR A 15 -4.52 10.07 -2.41
CA TYR A 15 -5.68 9.18 -2.22
C TYR A 15 -6.73 9.42 -3.28
N GLY A 16 -7.43 8.37 -3.72
CA GLY A 16 -8.42 8.44 -4.79
C GLY A 16 -9.62 9.34 -4.47
N THR A 17 -9.92 9.56 -3.18
CA THR A 17 -10.95 10.52 -2.75
C THR A 17 -10.51 11.31 -1.51
N GLN A 18 -11.10 12.49 -1.33
CA GLN A 18 -10.90 13.30 -0.12
C GLN A 18 -11.28 12.52 1.16
N SER A 19 -12.38 11.76 1.12
CA SER A 19 -12.83 10.96 2.26
C SER A 19 -11.84 9.87 2.68
N GLU A 20 -11.09 9.31 1.74
CA GLU A 20 -10.04 8.33 2.04
C GLU A 20 -8.87 8.99 2.77
N GLY A 21 -8.42 10.17 2.30
CA GLY A 21 -7.38 10.94 2.97
C GLY A 21 -7.80 11.40 4.37
N GLU A 22 -9.04 11.86 4.53
CA GLU A 22 -9.62 12.22 5.84
C GLU A 22 -9.69 11.02 6.79
N TYR A 23 -10.05 9.84 6.28
CA TYR A 23 -10.05 8.61 7.06
C TYR A 23 -8.65 8.25 7.57
N ILE A 24 -7.64 8.27 6.71
CA ILE A 24 -6.26 8.00 7.12
C ILE A 24 -5.74 9.04 8.11
N ALA A 25 -6.01 10.33 7.87
CA ALA A 25 -5.66 11.40 8.79
C ALA A 25 -6.32 11.22 10.17
N PHE A 26 -7.59 10.83 10.19
CA PHE A 26 -8.33 10.50 11.42
C PHE A 26 -7.67 9.35 12.19
N LEU A 27 -7.25 8.28 11.50
CA LEU A 27 -6.56 7.16 12.14
C LEU A 27 -5.21 7.57 12.73
N TRP A 28 -4.44 8.42 12.03
CA TRP A 28 -3.19 8.96 12.55
C TRP A 28 -3.39 9.85 13.78
N ASP A 29 -4.40 10.71 13.78
CA ASP A 29 -4.74 11.54 14.94
C ASP A 29 -5.18 10.68 16.13
N ALA A 30 -6.02 9.66 15.88
CA ALA A 30 -6.42 8.70 16.90
C ALA A 30 -5.23 7.92 17.46
N PHE A 31 -4.29 7.49 16.62
CA PHE A 31 -3.07 6.83 17.07
C PHE A 31 -2.22 7.77 17.95
N ARG A 32 -1.91 8.97 17.45
CA ARG A 32 -1.02 9.92 18.12
C ARG A 32 -1.58 10.38 19.46
N SER A 33 -2.83 10.84 19.47
CA SER A 33 -3.48 11.35 20.69
C SER A 33 -3.60 10.26 21.78
N ASN A 34 -3.89 9.01 21.41
CA ASN A 34 -3.94 7.92 22.37
C ASN A 34 -2.54 7.50 22.84
N TYR A 35 -1.54 7.45 21.94
CA TYR A 35 -0.17 7.09 22.29
C TYR A 35 0.44 8.13 23.25
N GLU A 36 0.33 9.42 22.94
CA GLU A 36 0.82 10.52 23.78
C GLU A 36 0.05 10.60 25.11
N GLY A 37 -1.25 10.31 25.09
CA GLY A 37 -2.09 10.25 26.28
C GLY A 37 -1.90 9.00 27.15
N GLY A 38 -0.98 8.09 26.80
CA GLY A 38 -0.73 6.84 27.54
C GLY A 38 -1.82 5.78 27.40
N LYS A 39 -2.75 5.96 26.46
CA LYS A 39 -3.86 5.04 26.16
C LYS A 39 -3.43 4.02 25.10
N PHE A 40 -2.39 3.25 25.40
CA PHE A 40 -1.71 2.40 24.42
C PHE A 40 -2.61 1.32 23.79
N GLU A 41 -3.57 0.77 24.54
CA GLU A 41 -4.54 -0.18 24.00
C GLU A 41 -5.33 0.39 22.81
N PHE A 42 -5.78 1.65 22.92
CA PHE A 42 -6.50 2.35 21.85
C PHE A 42 -5.58 2.84 20.74
N ALA A 43 -4.34 3.22 21.07
CA ALA A 43 -3.34 3.52 20.06
C ALA A 43 -3.04 2.29 19.19
N SER A 44 -2.91 1.10 19.79
CA SER A 44 -2.73 -0.16 19.05
C SER A 44 -3.90 -0.45 18.09
N LEU A 45 -5.14 -0.17 18.51
CA LEU A 45 -6.31 -0.31 17.63
C LEU A 45 -6.26 0.62 16.41
N ALA A 46 -5.90 1.89 16.63
CA ALA A 46 -5.75 2.85 15.53
C ALA A 46 -4.61 2.45 14.58
N PHE A 47 -3.47 2.03 15.13
CA PHE A 47 -2.32 1.57 14.33
C PHE A 47 -2.63 0.29 13.54
N HIS A 48 -3.42 -0.63 14.11
CA HIS A 48 -3.91 -1.80 13.38
C HIS A 48 -4.73 -1.41 12.16
N LEU A 49 -5.60 -0.40 12.26
CA LEU A 49 -6.39 0.07 11.12
C LEU A 49 -5.51 0.74 10.04
N LEU A 50 -4.45 1.45 10.44
CA LEU A 50 -3.44 1.97 9.50
C LEU A 50 -2.72 0.82 8.77
N TYR A 51 -2.30 -0.21 9.51
CA TYR A 51 -1.69 -1.41 8.92
C TYR A 51 -2.64 -2.14 7.95
N MET A 52 -3.91 -2.31 8.32
CA MET A 52 -4.90 -2.90 7.40
C MET A 52 -5.15 -1.99 6.19
N SER A 53 -5.06 -0.67 6.33
CA SER A 53 -5.16 0.25 5.21
C SER A 53 -4.01 0.06 4.23
N TYR A 54 -2.76 -0.02 4.71
CA TYR A 54 -1.59 -0.38 3.89
C TYR A 54 -1.82 -1.70 3.13
N VAL A 55 -2.21 -2.76 3.84
CA VAL A 55 -2.49 -4.06 3.20
C VAL A 55 -3.58 -3.94 2.13
N GLY A 56 -4.61 -3.13 2.38
CA GLY A 56 -5.67 -2.84 1.41
C GLY A 56 -5.12 -2.21 0.13
N PHE A 57 -4.25 -1.20 0.25
CA PHE A 57 -3.58 -0.57 -0.88
C PHE A 57 -2.67 -1.56 -1.63
N SER A 58 -1.86 -2.36 -0.94
CA SER A 58 -1.01 -3.37 -1.61
C SER A 58 -1.83 -4.39 -2.40
N ILE A 59 -2.94 -4.89 -1.84
CA ILE A 59 -3.84 -5.81 -2.57
C ILE A 59 -4.52 -5.12 -3.74
N TRP A 60 -4.84 -3.84 -3.62
CA TRP A 60 -5.37 -3.05 -4.73
C TRP A 60 -4.38 -2.95 -5.88
N GLN A 61 -3.13 -2.62 -5.61
CA GLN A 61 -2.05 -2.57 -6.60
C GLN A 61 -1.85 -3.94 -7.28
N ILE A 62 -1.88 -5.04 -6.51
CA ILE A 62 -1.87 -6.41 -7.06
C ILE A 62 -3.04 -6.62 -8.02
N ARG A 63 -4.26 -6.19 -7.65
CA ARG A 63 -5.44 -6.32 -8.52
C ARG A 63 -5.25 -5.56 -9.83
N LEU A 64 -4.71 -4.34 -9.81
CA LEU A 64 -4.48 -3.54 -11.01
C LEU A 64 -3.48 -4.23 -11.94
N VAL A 65 -2.37 -4.72 -11.40
CA VAL A 65 -1.25 -5.24 -12.20
C VAL A 65 -1.48 -6.70 -12.63
N ARG A 66 -2.10 -7.51 -11.78
CA ARG A 66 -2.29 -8.97 -11.93
C ARG A 66 -3.77 -9.33 -12.08
N GLU A 67 -4.53 -8.55 -12.85
CA GLU A 67 -6.00 -8.66 -12.93
C GLU A 67 -6.49 -10.09 -13.17
N GLN A 68 -5.90 -10.83 -14.12
CA GLN A 68 -6.31 -12.20 -14.42
C GLN A 68 -6.06 -13.16 -13.27
N ASP A 69 -4.92 -13.05 -12.58
CA ASP A 69 -4.61 -13.90 -11.45
C ASP A 69 -5.43 -13.53 -10.22
N PHE A 70 -5.73 -12.24 -10.04
CA PHE A 70 -6.70 -11.78 -9.04
C PHE A 70 -8.08 -12.38 -9.28
N ARG A 71 -8.59 -12.34 -10.52
CA ARG A 71 -9.86 -13.01 -10.90
C ARG A 71 -9.82 -14.51 -10.60
N ARG A 72 -8.73 -15.20 -10.93
CA ARG A 72 -8.55 -16.63 -10.62
C ARG A 72 -8.51 -16.91 -9.12
N ALA A 73 -7.92 -16.01 -8.32
CA ALA A 73 -7.90 -16.14 -6.86
C ALA A 73 -9.29 -16.04 -6.22
N LEU A 74 -10.27 -15.50 -6.92
CA LEU A 74 -11.66 -15.46 -6.47
C LEU A 74 -12.45 -16.74 -6.76
N ILE A 75 -11.89 -17.70 -7.51
CA ILE A 75 -12.56 -18.99 -7.76
C ILE A 75 -12.85 -19.69 -6.42
N GLY A 76 -14.13 -19.97 -6.18
CA GLY A 76 -14.62 -20.58 -4.94
C GLY A 76 -15.16 -19.59 -3.90
N PHE A 77 -15.10 -18.29 -4.17
CA PHE A 77 -15.93 -17.31 -3.45
C PHE A 77 -17.41 -17.47 -3.84
N GLN A 78 -18.31 -16.98 -2.98
CA GLN A 78 -19.73 -16.86 -3.36
C GLN A 78 -19.85 -15.85 -4.51
N SER A 79 -20.71 -16.13 -5.50
CA SER A 79 -20.82 -15.29 -6.70
C SER A 79 -21.12 -13.82 -6.42
N GLU A 80 -21.88 -13.52 -5.36
CA GLU A 80 -22.14 -12.14 -4.94
C GLU A 80 -20.85 -11.47 -4.42
N SER A 81 -20.08 -12.15 -3.57
CA SER A 81 -18.81 -11.63 -3.05
C SER A 81 -17.78 -11.46 -4.16
N GLU A 82 -17.68 -12.41 -5.09
CA GLU A 82 -16.81 -12.31 -6.27
C GLU A 82 -17.16 -11.06 -7.10
N MET A 83 -18.44 -10.87 -7.42
CA MET A 83 -18.90 -9.70 -8.19
C MET A 83 -18.53 -8.39 -7.46
N LYS A 84 -18.81 -8.29 -6.16
CA LYS A 84 -18.53 -7.08 -5.37
C LYS A 84 -17.04 -6.79 -5.25
N LEU A 85 -16.21 -7.82 -5.11
CA LEU A 85 -14.75 -7.66 -5.09
C LEU A 85 -14.20 -7.19 -6.45
N LEU A 86 -14.75 -7.71 -7.55
CA LEU A 86 -14.37 -7.29 -8.89
C LEU A 86 -14.88 -5.90 -9.27
N SER A 87 -16.02 -5.48 -8.73
CA SER A 87 -16.60 -4.15 -8.95
C SER A 87 -16.17 -3.11 -7.92
N ALA A 88 -15.31 -3.46 -6.97
CA ALA A 88 -14.81 -2.52 -5.97
C ALA A 88 -14.10 -1.35 -6.66
N VAL A 89 -14.43 -0.13 -6.23
CA VAL A 89 -13.91 1.13 -6.78
C VAL A 89 -12.80 1.75 -5.93
N ASN A 90 -12.57 1.23 -4.71
CA ASN A 90 -11.44 1.58 -3.85
C ASN A 90 -11.03 0.39 -2.96
N PRO A 91 -9.83 0.40 -2.36
CA PRO A 91 -9.32 -0.69 -1.52
C PRO A 91 -10.17 -0.99 -0.28
N PHE A 92 -10.85 0.00 0.29
CA PHE A 92 -11.60 -0.17 1.53
C PHE A 92 -12.84 -1.04 1.35
N LEU A 93 -13.44 -1.05 0.15
CA LEU A 93 -14.60 -1.90 -0.16
C LEU A 93 -14.29 -3.40 -0.12
N PHE A 94 -13.02 -3.81 -0.15
CA PHE A 94 -12.65 -5.22 0.06
C PHE A 94 -13.09 -5.72 1.44
N TYR A 95 -13.06 -4.87 2.46
CA TYR A 95 -13.42 -5.24 3.84
C TYR A 95 -14.92 -5.41 4.05
N GLU A 96 -15.77 -5.00 3.10
CA GLU A 96 -17.21 -5.29 3.14
C GLU A 96 -17.52 -6.75 2.80
N GLN A 97 -16.64 -7.40 2.03
CA GLN A 97 -16.84 -8.78 1.54
C GLN A 97 -15.90 -9.78 2.19
N LEU A 98 -14.77 -9.32 2.72
CA LEU A 98 -13.73 -10.16 3.30
C LEU A 98 -13.64 -9.96 4.80
N LYS A 99 -13.43 -11.06 5.53
CA LYS A 99 -12.88 -10.95 6.87
C LYS A 99 -11.44 -10.43 6.78
N GLU A 100 -10.99 -9.66 7.76
CA GLU A 100 -9.63 -9.09 7.77
C GLU A 100 -8.53 -10.13 7.52
N SER A 101 -8.62 -11.34 8.09
CA SER A 101 -7.61 -12.37 7.84
C SER A 101 -7.64 -12.96 6.42
N GLN A 102 -8.76 -12.86 5.70
CA GLN A 102 -8.89 -13.39 4.35
C GLN A 102 -8.17 -12.53 3.32
N ILE A 103 -8.04 -11.21 3.54
CA ILE A 103 -7.40 -10.31 2.57
C ILE A 103 -5.93 -10.69 2.32
N PHE A 104 -5.22 -11.17 3.35
CA PHE A 104 -3.82 -11.59 3.25
C PHE A 104 -3.62 -12.78 2.31
N ARG A 105 -4.66 -13.54 1.96
CA ARG A 105 -4.55 -14.66 1.01
C ARG A 105 -4.17 -14.17 -0.39
N PHE A 106 -4.49 -12.93 -0.75
CA PHE A 106 -4.11 -12.34 -2.05
C PHE A 106 -2.62 -12.05 -2.16
N LEU A 107 -1.87 -11.96 -1.04
CA LEU A 107 -0.41 -11.83 -1.07
C LEU A 107 0.28 -13.09 -1.64
N LYS A 108 -0.43 -14.21 -1.77
CA LYS A 108 0.10 -15.37 -2.51
C LYS A 108 0.32 -15.09 -3.99
N LEU A 109 -0.40 -14.11 -4.56
CA LEU A 109 -0.26 -13.69 -5.95
C LEU A 109 1.10 -13.04 -6.24
N ILE A 110 1.82 -12.64 -5.20
CA ILE A 110 3.16 -12.06 -5.27
C ILE A 110 4.23 -13.00 -4.68
N GLY A 111 3.90 -14.27 -4.46
CA GLY A 111 4.87 -15.29 -4.03
C GLY A 111 4.95 -15.53 -2.52
N CYS A 112 4.12 -14.88 -1.70
CA CYS A 112 4.11 -15.15 -0.26
C CYS A 112 3.59 -16.56 0.06
N ALA A 113 4.34 -17.32 0.87
CA ALA A 113 3.97 -18.65 1.35
C ALA A 113 2.87 -18.60 2.44
N ASN A 114 2.31 -19.77 2.77
CA ASN A 114 1.25 -19.88 3.80
C ASN A 114 1.72 -19.39 5.17
N GLU A 115 2.98 -19.68 5.51
CA GLU A 115 3.62 -19.32 6.76
C GLU A 115 3.70 -17.78 6.87
N GLN A 116 4.14 -17.12 5.81
CA GLN A 116 4.21 -15.65 5.74
C GLN A 116 2.82 -15.01 5.85
N VAL A 117 1.83 -15.53 5.13
CA VAL A 117 0.42 -15.08 5.25
C VAL A 117 -0.11 -15.27 6.68
N GLY A 118 0.31 -16.36 7.34
CA GLY A 118 0.02 -16.62 8.75
C GLY A 118 0.60 -15.53 9.67
N GLU A 119 1.85 -15.15 9.44
CA GLU A 119 2.52 -14.08 10.19
C GLU A 119 1.87 -12.71 9.96
N PHE A 120 1.56 -12.35 8.71
CA PHE A 120 0.91 -11.06 8.40
C PHE A 120 -0.48 -10.92 9.04
N SER A 121 -1.21 -12.03 9.15
CA SER A 121 -2.57 -12.06 9.73
C SER A 121 -2.60 -12.23 11.26
N LYS A 122 -1.45 -12.42 11.92
CA LYS A 122 -1.39 -12.63 13.39
C LYS A 122 -1.93 -11.44 14.17
N PHE A 123 -1.73 -10.22 13.64
CA PHE A 123 -2.19 -8.98 14.26
C PHE A 123 -3.71 -8.86 14.29
N VAL A 124 -4.43 -9.41 13.30
CA VAL A 124 -5.90 -9.48 13.32
C VAL A 124 -6.40 -10.26 14.54
N LYS A 125 -5.75 -11.40 14.84
CA LYS A 125 -6.12 -12.22 16.01
C LYS A 125 -5.82 -11.48 17.32
N ARG A 126 -4.70 -10.77 17.39
CA ARG A 126 -4.30 -9.98 18.58
C ARG A 126 -5.26 -8.82 18.80
N ARG A 127 -5.57 -8.06 17.75
CA ARG A 127 -6.58 -7.00 17.75
C ARG A 127 -7.94 -7.48 18.24
N ASN A 128 -8.41 -8.64 17.77
CA ASN A 128 -9.68 -9.20 18.24
C ASN A 128 -9.69 -9.41 19.76
N LYS A 129 -8.58 -9.87 20.36
CA LYS A 129 -8.51 -10.04 21.83
C LYS A 129 -8.61 -8.72 22.58
N ILE A 130 -8.01 -7.67 22.04
CA ILE A 130 -8.00 -6.31 22.60
C ILE A 130 -9.39 -5.68 22.53
N ALA A 131 -10.08 -5.82 21.39
CA ALA A 131 -11.40 -5.22 21.16
C ALA A 131 -12.54 -5.93 21.91
N HIS A 132 -12.31 -7.12 22.48
CA HIS A 132 -13.30 -7.83 23.28
C HIS A 132 -13.30 -7.34 24.74
N PRO A 133 -14.49 -7.22 25.39
CA PRO A 133 -14.60 -6.82 26.80
C PRO A 133 -14.15 -7.95 27.72
N SER A 134 -12.84 -8.24 27.72
CA SER A 134 -12.21 -9.32 28.47
C SER A 134 -11.74 -8.87 29.86
N GLY A 135 -11.75 -7.57 30.15
CA GLY A 135 -11.20 -6.97 31.36
C GLY A 135 -9.66 -7.02 31.43
N THR A 136 -9.00 -7.45 30.34
CA THR A 136 -7.53 -7.53 30.24
C THR A 136 -7.03 -6.38 29.37
N VAL A 137 -6.01 -5.66 29.85
CA VAL A 137 -5.27 -4.66 29.06
C VAL A 137 -3.92 -5.26 28.70
N PHE A 138 -3.63 -5.33 27.40
CA PHE A 138 -2.42 -5.98 26.87
C PHE A 138 -1.26 -5.00 26.77
N PHE A 139 -1.54 -3.73 26.51
CA PHE A 139 -0.55 -2.67 26.39
C PHE A 139 -0.62 -1.74 27.60
N ASN A 140 0.01 -2.18 28.69
CA ASN A 140 0.01 -1.45 29.97
C ASN A 140 1.16 -0.43 30.08
N ASP A 141 2.13 -0.49 29.16
CA ASP A 141 3.26 0.41 29.11
C ASP A 141 3.67 0.69 27.67
N ARG A 142 4.52 1.70 27.52
CA ARG A 142 5.02 2.17 26.23
C ARG A 142 5.88 1.13 25.52
N ALA A 143 6.65 0.34 26.26
CA ALA A 143 7.54 -0.67 25.67
C ALA A 143 6.74 -1.78 24.97
N ALA A 144 5.60 -2.18 25.54
CA ALA A 144 4.73 -3.20 24.97
C ALA A 144 4.14 -2.77 23.62
N ILE A 145 3.64 -1.54 23.50
CA ILE A 145 3.12 -1.02 22.21
C ILE A 145 4.23 -0.75 21.21
N ASP A 146 5.39 -0.24 21.65
CA ASP A 146 6.52 -0.01 20.75
C ASP A 146 7.01 -1.33 20.13
N ALA A 147 7.06 -2.41 20.91
CA ALA A 147 7.36 -3.75 20.39
C ALA A 147 6.30 -4.24 19.38
N GLU A 148 5.02 -3.97 19.61
CA GLU A 148 3.94 -4.29 18.67
C GLU A 148 4.12 -3.55 17.33
N ILE A 149 4.39 -2.26 17.39
CA ILE A 149 4.61 -1.42 16.21
C ILE A 149 5.82 -1.92 15.42
N VAL A 150 6.93 -2.23 16.11
CA VAL A 150 8.14 -2.80 15.48
C VAL A 150 7.82 -4.10 14.76
N ASP A 151 7.04 -4.99 15.37
CA ASP A 151 6.61 -6.25 14.76
C ASP A 151 5.74 -6.01 13.52
N MET A 152 4.76 -5.11 13.60
CA MET A 152 3.88 -4.78 12.47
C MET A 152 4.67 -4.15 11.31
N MET A 153 5.57 -3.21 11.61
CA MET A 153 6.41 -2.55 10.59
C MET A 153 7.41 -3.50 9.93
N ARG A 154 7.87 -4.52 10.65
CA ARG A 154 8.64 -5.61 10.05
C ARG A 154 7.84 -6.33 8.98
N GLU A 155 6.56 -6.62 9.26
CA GLU A 155 5.70 -7.27 8.27
C GLU A 155 5.33 -6.34 7.11
N VAL A 156 5.17 -5.03 7.35
CA VAL A 156 5.03 -4.03 6.28
C VAL A 156 6.22 -4.09 5.32
N ARG A 157 7.45 -4.02 5.83
CA ARG A 157 8.67 -4.16 5.02
C ARG A 157 8.76 -5.52 4.30
N ASN A 158 8.34 -6.58 4.97
CA ASN A 158 8.30 -7.91 4.34
C ASN A 158 7.32 -7.91 3.15
N ILE A 159 6.10 -7.41 3.32
CA ILE A 159 5.11 -7.31 2.23
C ILE A 159 5.68 -6.47 1.08
N GLU A 160 6.26 -5.30 1.41
CA GLU A 160 6.88 -4.40 0.43
C GLU A 160 7.95 -5.10 -0.42
N SER A 161 8.79 -5.92 0.20
CA SER A 161 9.83 -6.68 -0.53
C SER A 161 9.24 -7.62 -1.59
N HIS A 162 8.06 -8.19 -1.35
CA HIS A 162 7.32 -9.02 -2.32
C HIS A 162 6.52 -8.17 -3.31
N MET A 163 6.20 -6.92 -2.98
CA MET A 163 5.52 -5.99 -3.88
C MET A 163 6.44 -5.46 -4.99
N LYS A 164 7.77 -5.46 -4.81
CA LYS A 164 8.73 -4.95 -5.81
C LYS A 164 8.41 -5.33 -7.26
N PRO A 165 8.19 -6.62 -7.63
CA PRO A 165 7.86 -6.99 -9.01
C PRO A 165 6.52 -6.43 -9.50
N VAL A 166 5.55 -6.24 -8.60
CA VAL A 166 4.25 -5.61 -8.95
C VAL A 166 4.45 -4.13 -9.25
N ILE A 167 5.22 -3.43 -8.43
CA ILE A 167 5.50 -2.00 -8.61
C ILE A 167 6.34 -1.75 -9.86
N SER A 168 7.37 -2.55 -10.09
CA SER A 168 8.17 -2.47 -11.33
C SER A 168 7.31 -2.71 -12.59
N ASP A 169 6.39 -3.68 -12.57
CA ASP A 169 5.49 -3.92 -13.71
C ASP A 169 4.47 -2.81 -13.88
N MET A 170 3.94 -2.25 -12.80
CA MET A 170 3.07 -1.08 -12.84
C MET A 170 3.76 0.11 -13.49
N TYR A 171 4.98 0.42 -13.03
CA TYR A 171 5.75 1.55 -13.54
C TYR A 171 6.16 1.35 -15.01
N GLY A 172 6.61 0.15 -15.37
CA GLY A 172 6.92 -0.18 -16.76
C GLY A 172 5.71 -0.04 -17.69
N ARG A 173 4.51 -0.45 -17.24
CA ARG A 173 3.26 -0.24 -17.99
C ARG A 173 2.93 1.24 -18.12
N PHE A 174 3.02 2.02 -17.05
CA PHE A 174 2.82 3.47 -17.12
C PHE A 174 3.72 4.12 -18.17
N LEU A 175 5.02 3.81 -18.17
CA LEU A 175 5.97 4.36 -19.14
C LEU A 175 5.61 3.99 -20.59
N LEU A 176 5.24 2.74 -20.84
CA LEU A 176 4.85 2.27 -22.16
C LEU A 176 3.50 2.87 -22.59
N ASP A 177 2.48 2.81 -21.74
CA ASP A 177 1.13 3.31 -22.02
C ASP A 177 1.18 4.82 -22.32
N SER A 178 1.93 5.61 -21.54
CA SER A 178 2.12 7.04 -21.80
C SER A 178 2.91 7.28 -23.10
N ALA A 179 3.88 6.42 -23.44
CA ALA A 179 4.61 6.55 -24.70
C ALA A 179 3.75 6.15 -25.91
N GLU A 180 2.84 5.19 -25.78
CA GLU A 180 1.98 4.74 -26.88
C GLU A 180 0.90 5.76 -27.25
N GLN A 181 0.48 6.61 -26.32
CA GLN A 181 -0.49 7.69 -26.56
C GLN A 181 -0.01 8.65 -27.67
N GLU A 182 -0.93 9.05 -28.57
CA GLU A 182 -0.65 10.05 -29.61
C GLU A 182 -0.28 11.40 -29.00
N GLU A 183 -1.08 11.83 -28.01
CA GLU A 183 -0.84 12.96 -27.14
C GLU A 183 -1.01 12.50 -25.69
N LEU A 184 -0.18 13.02 -24.78
CA LEU A 184 -0.32 12.76 -23.36
C LEU A 184 -1.70 13.22 -22.86
N GLN A 185 -2.20 12.58 -21.82
CA GLN A 185 -3.49 12.92 -21.25
C GLN A 185 -3.46 14.29 -20.55
N TYR A 186 -2.29 14.73 -20.09
CA TYR A 186 -2.09 16.01 -19.41
C TYR A 186 -1.01 16.87 -20.09
N ASP A 187 -1.13 18.19 -19.92
CA ASP A 187 -0.29 19.20 -20.58
C ASP A 187 1.18 19.16 -20.11
N THR A 188 1.45 18.56 -18.95
CA THR A 188 2.79 18.49 -18.34
C THR A 188 3.12 17.07 -17.89
N LEU A 189 4.40 16.70 -17.97
CA LEU A 189 4.88 15.40 -17.50
C LEU A 189 4.63 15.20 -16.01
N ASP A 190 4.75 16.27 -15.22
CA ASP A 190 4.50 16.22 -13.78
C ASP A 190 3.05 15.87 -13.47
N GLN A 191 2.09 16.41 -14.23
CA GLN A 191 0.67 16.06 -14.10
C GLN A 191 0.38 14.65 -14.59
N GLU A 192 1.03 14.23 -15.68
CA GLU A 192 0.93 12.86 -16.19
C GLU A 192 1.36 11.85 -15.12
N ILE A 193 2.52 12.09 -14.49
CA ILE A 193 3.02 11.27 -13.37
C ILE A 193 2.07 11.35 -12.18
N GLU A 194 1.66 12.55 -11.76
CA GLU A 194 0.83 12.71 -10.56
C GLU A 194 -0.52 12.02 -10.69
N VAL A 195 -1.18 12.16 -11.83
CA VAL A 195 -2.52 11.63 -12.00
C VAL A 195 -2.50 10.17 -12.43
N ASN A 196 -1.74 9.84 -13.48
CA ASN A 196 -1.80 8.51 -14.10
C ASN A 196 -0.90 7.47 -13.42
N LEU A 197 0.14 7.88 -12.70
CA LEU A 197 0.93 6.96 -11.88
C LEU A 197 0.54 7.09 -10.41
N ILE A 198 0.74 8.26 -9.80
CA ILE A 198 0.68 8.39 -8.33
C ILE A 198 -0.74 8.22 -7.78
N HIS A 199 -1.67 9.06 -8.25
CA HIS A 199 -3.03 9.12 -7.73
C HIS A 199 -3.86 7.91 -8.13
N ARG A 200 -3.84 7.53 -9.42
CA ARG A 200 -4.63 6.42 -9.93
C ARG A 200 -4.26 5.08 -9.31
N ASP A 201 -2.96 4.84 -9.13
CA ASP A 201 -2.43 3.53 -8.74
C ASP A 201 -2.03 3.47 -7.25
N TYR A 202 -2.37 4.50 -6.47
CA TYR A 202 -2.12 4.62 -5.02
C TYR A 202 -0.64 4.45 -4.64
N VAL A 203 0.27 5.06 -5.42
CA VAL A 203 1.71 4.90 -5.24
C VAL A 203 2.19 5.63 -3.98
N SER A 204 2.94 4.93 -3.15
CA SER A 204 3.60 5.45 -1.95
C SER A 204 5.02 5.98 -2.23
N LEU A 205 5.65 6.61 -1.23
CA LEU A 205 7.07 7.02 -1.36
C LEU A 205 7.99 5.81 -1.51
N LYS A 206 7.69 4.70 -0.81
CA LYS A 206 8.43 3.44 -0.95
C LYS A 206 8.25 2.77 -2.31
N ASP A 207 7.07 2.91 -2.91
CA ASP A 207 6.86 2.48 -4.29
C ASP A 207 7.68 3.33 -5.26
N ILE A 208 7.78 4.65 -5.03
CA ILE A 208 8.59 5.55 -5.87
C ILE A 208 10.07 5.18 -5.81
N GLU A 209 10.61 4.80 -4.64
CA GLU A 209 11.98 4.27 -4.53
C GLU A 209 12.23 3.13 -5.53
N ILE A 210 11.27 2.20 -5.64
CA ILE A 210 11.33 1.08 -6.58
C ILE A 210 11.24 1.56 -8.04
N CYS A 211 10.39 2.55 -8.33
CA CYS A 211 10.27 3.16 -9.65
C CYS A 211 11.56 3.86 -10.09
N LEU A 212 12.27 4.52 -9.17
CA LEU A 212 13.55 5.17 -9.45
C LEU A 212 14.68 4.17 -9.71
N GLU A 213 14.61 2.97 -9.13
CA GLU A 213 15.54 1.87 -9.39
C GLU A 213 15.25 1.12 -10.71
N TYR A 214 14.15 1.45 -11.40
CA TYR A 214 13.71 0.72 -12.59
C TYR A 214 14.66 0.92 -13.78
N ASP A 215 15.16 -0.18 -14.34
CA ASP A 215 16.01 -0.16 -15.53
C ASP A 215 15.17 0.13 -16.80
N ILE A 216 15.11 1.40 -17.19
CA ILE A 216 14.41 1.82 -18.41
C ILE A 216 15.06 1.27 -19.69
N SER A 217 16.33 0.81 -19.66
CA SER A 217 17.03 0.34 -20.87
C SER A 217 16.38 -0.89 -21.51
N VAL A 218 15.55 -1.62 -20.76
CA VAL A 218 14.70 -2.71 -21.29
C VAL A 218 13.76 -2.24 -22.41
N HIS A 219 13.46 -0.92 -22.46
CA HIS A 219 12.61 -0.29 -23.48
C HIS A 219 13.39 0.40 -24.58
N ALA A 220 14.72 0.22 -24.69
CA ALA A 220 15.56 0.93 -25.65
C ALA A 220 15.17 0.73 -27.12
N ALA A 221 14.47 -0.35 -27.46
CA ALA A 221 13.96 -0.61 -28.80
C ALA A 221 12.62 0.12 -29.10
N HIS A 222 11.99 0.76 -28.11
CA HIS A 222 10.72 1.44 -28.28
C HIS A 222 10.91 2.73 -29.09
N GLN A 223 10.03 2.98 -30.06
CA GLN A 223 10.14 4.12 -30.99
C GLN A 223 10.15 5.49 -30.29
N LYS A 224 9.54 5.58 -29.10
CA LYS A 224 9.46 6.79 -28.26
C LYS A 224 10.28 6.65 -26.98
N PHE A 225 11.42 5.94 -27.04
CA PHE A 225 12.30 5.74 -25.89
C PHE A 225 12.77 7.07 -25.24
N GLU A 226 12.94 8.13 -26.04
CA GLU A 226 13.26 9.47 -25.52
C GLU A 226 12.20 9.97 -24.53
N LEU A 227 10.91 9.84 -24.86
CA LEU A 227 9.81 10.23 -23.96
C LEU A 227 9.81 9.39 -22.67
N ILE A 228 10.07 8.08 -22.77
CA ILE A 228 10.23 7.21 -21.59
C ILE A 228 11.33 7.74 -20.68
N GLY A 229 12.48 8.12 -21.26
CA GLY A 229 13.59 8.74 -20.53
C GLY A 229 13.19 10.04 -19.84
N THR A 230 12.45 10.91 -20.54
CA THR A 230 12.00 12.20 -19.97
C THR A 230 10.99 12.01 -18.84
N LEU A 231 10.05 11.06 -18.95
CA LEU A 231 9.12 10.72 -17.87
C LEU A 231 9.87 10.20 -16.63
N HIS A 232 10.85 9.31 -16.83
CA HIS A 232 11.66 8.78 -15.73
C HIS A 232 12.53 9.85 -15.07
N HIS A 233 13.08 10.77 -15.87
CA HIS A 233 13.83 11.90 -15.36
C HIS A 233 12.96 12.87 -14.55
N SER A 234 11.77 13.23 -15.04
CA SER A 234 10.81 14.08 -14.33
C SER A 234 10.38 13.47 -12.99
N LEU A 235 10.14 12.15 -12.92
CA LEU A 235 9.91 11.45 -11.65
C LEU A 235 11.10 11.61 -10.69
N SER A 236 12.33 11.45 -11.20
CA SER A 236 13.58 11.56 -10.43
C SER A 236 13.82 12.97 -9.92
N GLU A 237 13.59 14.00 -10.73
CA GLU A 237 13.72 15.40 -10.31
C GLU A 237 12.72 15.75 -9.21
N ARG A 238 11.49 15.25 -9.32
CA ARG A 238 10.42 15.55 -8.36
C ARG A 238 10.62 14.86 -7.01
N PHE A 239 10.96 13.57 -7.00
CA PHE A 239 10.98 12.77 -5.77
C PHE A 239 12.37 12.31 -5.32
N GLY A 240 13.40 12.48 -6.15
CA GLY A 240 14.75 12.02 -5.82
C GLY A 240 15.39 12.75 -4.63
N ALA A 241 15.04 14.03 -4.40
CA ALA A 241 15.48 14.79 -3.23
C ALA A 241 14.75 14.37 -1.95
N ASP A 242 13.43 14.19 -2.02
CA ASP A 242 12.59 13.80 -0.88
C ASP A 242 12.98 12.42 -0.31
N ILE A 243 13.39 11.49 -1.17
CA ILE A 243 13.85 10.15 -0.75
C ILE A 243 15.23 10.23 -0.08
N ALA A 244 16.12 11.12 -0.53
CA ALA A 244 17.44 11.30 0.08
C ALA A 244 17.35 11.86 1.52
N ASP A 245 16.33 12.69 1.80
CA ASP A 245 16.09 13.26 3.14
C ASP A 245 15.40 12.25 4.09
N VAL A 246 14.63 11.28 3.59
CA VAL A 246 14.01 10.22 4.41
C VAL A 246 14.99 9.08 4.75
N ALA A 247 16.04 8.90 3.94
CA ALA A 247 17.07 7.88 4.15
C ALA A 247 18.24 8.32 5.06
N ALA A 248 18.29 9.61 5.47
CA ALA A 248 19.31 10.22 6.31
C ALA A 248 18.91 10.26 7.80
#